data_AF-A0A9E1N737-F1
#
_entry.id   AF-A0A9E1N737-F1
#
_cell.length_a   1.000
_cell.length_b   1.000
_cell.length_c   1.000
_cell.angle_alpha   90.00
_cell.angle_beta   90.00
_cell.angle_gamma   90.00
#
_symmetry.space_group_name_H-M   'P 1'
#
loop_
_entity.id
_entity.type
_entity.pdbx_description
1 polymer ?
#
loop_
_entity_poly.entity_id
_entity_poly.type
_entity_poly.pdbx_seq_one_letter_code
_entity_poly.pdbx_strand_id
1 'polypeptide(L)'
;MKSRTRKQNYEQPFFLPGIFVFLIAVSYSSSALAFEIVIKLTGHESFPGLVSVDAGTGKKFDRLCLLGTEARGSIDMNFIMTLSEKGIPEGDYQVSKAFPEEKWPTLSFGANGALRFVPQSETLQKSLLTLGKQGLALHARDFYPLAGKMTDNPKMIRFFSNQLFERLVERWGTLRISNWDMGRFHDFYRRNTKSDQQWKIRVTRSALQTVKNICAPLKVQRKPGGELE
;
A
#
# COMPACT_ATOMS: atom_id res chain seq x y z
N MET A 1 49.10 13.20 -57.90
CA MET A 1 48.67 11.88 -58.43
C MET A 1 49.03 10.80 -57.41
N LYS A 2 48.19 9.77 -57.35
CA LYS A 2 48.14 8.60 -56.44
C LYS A 2 49.48 7.95 -56.05
N SER A 3 49.54 7.54 -54.77
CA SER A 3 49.93 6.21 -54.23
C SER A 3 51.37 5.70 -54.51
N ARG A 4 52.05 4.88 -53.70
CA ARG A 4 51.70 4.00 -52.58
C ARG A 4 53.03 3.37 -52.09
N THR A 5 53.19 3.17 -50.77
CA THR A 5 53.83 2.01 -50.07
C THR A 5 55.29 1.59 -50.39
N ARG A 6 56.15 1.06 -49.51
CA ARG A 6 56.17 0.72 -48.05
C ARG A 6 57.57 0.11 -47.72
N LYS A 7 57.89 0.03 -46.42
CA LYS A 7 58.91 -0.78 -45.69
C LYS A 7 60.22 -0.01 -45.42
N GLN A 8 60.85 -0.08 -44.24
CA GLN A 8 61.06 -1.24 -43.36
C GLN A 8 60.98 -0.90 -41.84
N ASN A 9 60.77 -1.96 -41.07
CA ASN A 9 60.68 -2.05 -39.61
C ASN A 9 62.02 -1.78 -38.89
N TYR A 10 61.97 -1.34 -37.63
CA TYR A 10 62.79 -1.91 -36.56
C TYR A 10 62.09 -1.72 -35.20
N GLU A 11 62.03 -2.80 -34.43
CA GLU A 11 61.42 -2.91 -33.11
C GLU A 11 62.30 -2.32 -32.00
N GLN A 12 61.69 -1.73 -30.97
CA GLN A 12 62.23 -1.66 -29.62
C GLN A 12 61.12 -2.02 -28.62
N PRO A 13 61.40 -2.84 -27.59
CA PRO A 13 60.42 -3.22 -26.59
C PRO A 13 60.46 -2.22 -25.43
N PHE A 14 59.35 -1.51 -25.19
CA PHE A 14 59.16 -0.80 -23.92
C PHE A 14 58.19 -1.61 -23.06
N PHE A 15 58.77 -2.23 -22.02
CA PHE A 15 58.05 -2.68 -20.83
C PHE A 15 57.31 -1.49 -20.22
N LEU A 16 55.99 -1.61 -20.10
CA LEU A 16 55.18 -0.80 -19.18
C LEU A 16 54.56 -1.73 -18.13
N PRO A 17 54.77 -1.47 -16.83
CA PRO A 17 54.26 -2.32 -15.77
C PRO A 17 52.75 -2.14 -15.62
N GLY A 18 52.07 -3.26 -15.41
CA GLY A 18 50.63 -3.31 -15.22
C GLY A 18 50.18 -2.49 -14.02
N ILE A 19 49.43 -1.42 -14.29
CA ILE A 19 48.54 -0.81 -13.31
C ILE A 19 47.16 -1.43 -13.55
N PHE A 20 46.88 -2.52 -12.84
CA PHE A 20 45.52 -3.04 -12.71
C PHE A 20 44.74 -2.05 -11.84
N VAL A 21 44.12 -1.05 -12.48
CA VAL A 21 43.14 -0.19 -11.81
C VAL A 21 41.91 -1.07 -11.55
N PHE A 22 41.81 -1.55 -10.31
CA PHE A 22 40.58 -2.16 -9.79
C PHE A 22 39.52 -1.06 -9.71
N LEU A 23 38.78 -0.84 -10.79
CA LEU A 23 37.53 -0.11 -10.77
C LEU A 23 36.54 -0.92 -9.93
N ILE A 24 36.49 -0.63 -8.64
CA ILE A 24 35.35 -1.01 -7.81
C ILE A 24 34.17 -0.20 -8.36
N ALA A 25 33.47 -0.79 -9.32
CA ALA A 25 32.13 -0.39 -9.66
C ALA A 25 31.29 -0.67 -8.41
N VAL A 26 31.18 0.33 -7.54
CA VAL A 26 30.12 0.40 -6.53
C VAL A 26 28.84 0.33 -7.34
N SER A 27 28.34 -0.89 -7.46
CA SER A 27 27.04 -1.17 -8.02
C SER A 27 26.06 -0.56 -7.04
N TYR A 28 25.72 0.71 -7.26
CA TYR A 28 24.57 1.34 -6.62
C TYR A 28 23.39 0.43 -6.91
N SER A 29 23.10 -0.37 -5.90
CA SER A 29 22.18 -1.48 -5.99
C SER A 29 20.78 -0.91 -6.16
N SER A 30 20.07 -1.47 -7.14
CA SER A 30 18.62 -1.39 -7.31
C SER A 30 18.07 0.04 -7.37
N SER A 31 17.69 0.45 -8.58
CA SER A 31 16.61 1.41 -8.78
C SER A 31 15.38 0.93 -7.98
N ALA A 32 15.27 1.38 -6.73
CA ALA A 32 14.13 1.15 -5.88
C ALA A 32 12.90 1.61 -6.64
N LEU A 33 11.89 0.74 -6.74
CA LEU A 33 10.61 1.05 -7.36
C LEU A 33 10.01 2.25 -6.61
N ALA A 34 10.19 3.44 -7.16
CA ALA A 34 9.60 4.65 -6.62
C ALA A 34 8.08 4.61 -6.81
N PHE A 35 7.34 5.11 -5.84
CA PHE A 35 5.87 5.20 -5.84
C PHE A 35 5.17 3.83 -5.87
N GLU A 36 5.47 2.98 -4.90
CA GLU A 36 4.85 1.67 -4.72
C GLU A 36 4.01 1.62 -3.43
N ILE A 37 2.81 1.03 -3.52
CA ILE A 37 2.02 0.59 -2.37
C ILE A 37 1.88 -0.93 -2.46
N VAL A 38 2.43 -1.64 -1.48
CA VAL A 38 2.32 -3.10 -1.39
C VAL A 38 1.34 -3.47 -0.29
N ILE A 39 0.26 -4.13 -0.65
CA ILE A 39 -0.75 -4.67 0.27
C ILE A 39 -0.50 -6.17 0.41
N LYS A 40 -0.13 -6.60 1.61
CA LYS A 40 0.11 -8.00 1.94
C LYS A 40 -1.06 -8.54 2.74
N LEU A 41 -1.78 -9.51 2.21
CA LEU A 41 -2.99 -10.07 2.82
C LEU A 41 -2.76 -11.50 3.31
N THR A 42 -3.40 -11.85 4.41
CA THR A 42 -3.32 -13.20 5.02
C THR A 42 -4.61 -13.99 4.86
N GLY A 43 -5.75 -13.30 4.73
CA GLY A 43 -7.09 -13.90 4.87
C GLY A 43 -7.49 -14.24 6.31
N HIS A 44 -6.67 -13.90 7.31
CA HIS A 44 -6.94 -14.20 8.71
C HIS A 44 -7.68 -13.04 9.40
N GLU A 45 -8.76 -13.35 10.11
CA GLU A 45 -9.66 -12.37 10.71
C GLU A 45 -9.01 -11.43 11.75
N SER A 46 -8.10 -11.92 12.59
CA SER A 46 -7.41 -11.10 13.60
C SER A 46 -6.18 -10.36 13.07
N PHE A 47 -5.57 -10.84 11.98
CA PHE A 47 -4.36 -10.26 11.40
C PHE A 47 -4.49 -10.18 9.88
N PRO A 48 -5.39 -9.33 9.35
CA PRO A 48 -5.78 -9.36 7.93
C PRO A 48 -4.62 -9.07 6.97
N GLY A 49 -3.64 -8.29 7.40
CA GLY A 49 -2.50 -7.95 6.56
C GLY A 49 -1.72 -6.72 7.00
N LEU A 50 -0.84 -6.27 6.12
CA LEU A 50 -0.07 -5.04 6.27
C LEU A 50 0.05 -4.30 4.94
N VAL A 51 0.24 -2.99 5.01
CA VAL A 51 0.50 -2.12 3.87
C VAL A 51 1.86 -1.46 4.03
N SER A 52 2.65 -1.49 2.96
CA SER A 52 3.95 -0.80 2.85
C SER A 52 3.86 0.25 1.75
N VAL A 53 4.46 1.41 1.96
CA VAL A 53 4.42 2.52 1.00
C VAL A 53 5.81 3.08 0.81
N ASP A 54 6.26 3.17 -0.44
CA ASP A 54 7.56 3.70 -0.84
C ASP A 54 7.37 4.78 -1.91
N ALA A 55 7.67 6.03 -1.61
CA ALA A 55 7.60 7.14 -2.57
C ALA A 55 8.91 7.33 -3.36
N GLY A 56 9.87 6.39 -3.23
CA GLY A 56 11.21 6.51 -3.77
C GLY A 56 12.08 7.49 -2.98
N THR A 57 13.34 7.64 -3.39
CA THR A 57 14.29 8.61 -2.80
C THR A 57 14.45 8.49 -1.27
N GLY A 58 14.36 7.26 -0.73
CA GLY A 58 14.44 6.99 0.71
C GLY A 58 13.18 7.37 1.51
N LYS A 59 12.12 7.85 0.86
CA LYS A 59 10.86 8.23 1.50
C LYS A 59 9.95 7.03 1.62
N LYS A 60 9.92 6.43 2.80
CA LYS A 60 9.04 5.29 3.12
C LYS A 60 8.06 5.68 4.22
N PHE A 61 6.88 5.09 4.17
CA PHE A 61 5.92 5.20 5.25
C PHE A 61 6.09 4.03 6.22
N ASP A 62 6.15 4.34 7.52
CA ASP A 62 6.22 3.32 8.56
C ASP A 62 4.99 2.40 8.50
N ARG A 63 5.21 1.10 8.69
CA ARG A 63 4.21 0.01 8.68
C ARG A 63 2.76 0.43 8.96
N LEU A 64 1.86 0.05 8.05
CA LEU A 64 0.42 0.13 8.24
C LEU A 64 -0.13 -1.27 8.51
N CYS A 65 -0.73 -1.48 9.67
CA CYS A 65 -1.35 -2.77 10.00
C CYS A 65 -2.84 -2.73 9.69
N LEU A 66 -3.30 -3.72 8.94
CA LEU A 66 -4.74 -3.88 8.69
C LEU A 66 -5.41 -4.40 9.97
N LEU A 67 -6.57 -3.83 10.27
CA LEU A 67 -7.32 -4.08 11.49
C LEU A 67 -8.35 -5.18 11.29
N GLY A 68 -8.37 -6.12 12.24
CA GLY A 68 -9.23 -7.30 12.25
C GLY A 68 -10.24 -7.31 13.40
N THR A 69 -10.67 -8.51 13.82
CA THR A 69 -11.75 -8.73 14.80
C THR A 69 -11.63 -7.99 16.13
N GLU A 70 -10.41 -7.71 16.60
CA GLU A 70 -10.19 -6.99 17.87
C GLU A 70 -10.38 -5.46 17.75
N ALA A 71 -10.50 -4.93 16.53
CA ALA A 71 -10.59 -3.49 16.33
C ALA A 71 -12.03 -2.97 16.44
N ARG A 72 -12.24 -1.96 17.30
CA ARG A 72 -13.54 -1.30 17.47
C ARG A 72 -13.95 -0.55 16.19
N GLY A 73 -15.20 -0.68 15.73
CA GLY A 73 -15.75 0.09 14.60
C GLY A 73 -15.99 -0.75 13.35
N SER A 74 -16.39 -0.11 12.25
CA SER A 74 -16.79 -0.82 11.02
C SER A 74 -15.63 -1.56 10.35
N ILE A 75 -15.81 -2.83 10.03
CA ILE A 75 -14.86 -3.71 9.33
C ILE A 75 -15.68 -4.62 8.41
N ASP A 76 -15.25 -4.79 7.16
CA ASP A 76 -15.85 -5.77 6.25
C ASP A 76 -15.32 -7.18 6.56
N MET A 77 -15.79 -7.74 7.68
CA MET A 77 -15.39 -9.07 8.13
C MET A 77 -15.75 -10.14 7.11
N ASN A 78 -16.90 -9.98 6.42
CA ASN A 78 -17.33 -10.89 5.39
C ASN A 78 -16.29 -10.98 4.27
N PHE A 79 -15.79 -9.83 3.79
CA PHE A 79 -14.72 -9.82 2.80
C PHE A 79 -13.44 -10.49 3.32
N ILE A 80 -12.97 -10.14 4.53
CA ILE A 80 -11.75 -10.72 5.11
C ILE A 80 -11.85 -12.25 5.23
N MET A 81 -12.97 -12.77 5.71
CA MET A 81 -13.19 -14.21 5.85
C MET A 81 -13.24 -14.90 4.48
N THR A 82 -13.90 -14.27 3.49
CA THR A 82 -13.99 -14.79 2.12
C THR A 82 -12.60 -14.97 1.48
N LEU A 83 -11.63 -14.12 1.81
CA LEU A 83 -10.25 -14.23 1.32
C LEU A 83 -9.57 -15.54 1.74
N SER A 84 -9.92 -16.11 2.90
CA SER A 84 -9.38 -17.40 3.34
C SER A 84 -9.91 -18.56 2.51
N GLU A 85 -11.18 -18.47 2.10
CA GLU A 85 -11.89 -19.53 1.37
C GLU A 85 -11.66 -19.47 -0.14
N LYS A 86 -11.71 -18.26 -0.71
CA LYS A 86 -11.64 -18.01 -2.16
C LYS A 86 -10.25 -17.60 -2.63
N GLY A 87 -9.34 -17.33 -1.70
CA GLY A 87 -7.97 -16.92 -1.97
C GLY A 87 -7.79 -15.40 -2.02
N ILE A 88 -6.52 -14.98 -1.92
CA ILE A 88 -6.12 -13.57 -2.05
C ILE A 88 -6.18 -13.16 -3.52
N PRO A 89 -6.80 -12.02 -3.86
CA PRO A 89 -6.77 -11.47 -5.22
C PRO A 89 -5.41 -10.81 -5.47
N GLU A 90 -4.39 -11.64 -5.72
CA GLU A 90 -3.02 -11.19 -5.95
C GLU A 90 -2.85 -10.58 -7.35
N GLY A 91 -2.01 -9.54 -7.45
CA GLY A 91 -1.68 -8.90 -8.72
C GLY A 91 -1.51 -7.40 -8.60
N ASP A 92 -1.45 -6.76 -9.76
CA ASP A 92 -1.23 -5.32 -9.88
C ASP A 92 -2.56 -4.56 -10.00
N TYR A 93 -2.60 -3.41 -9.32
CA TYR A 93 -3.73 -2.52 -9.18
C TYR A 93 -3.29 -1.08 -9.48
N GLN A 94 -4.27 -0.21 -9.68
CA GLN A 94 -4.07 1.23 -9.82
C GLN A 94 -5.00 2.00 -8.92
N VAL A 95 -4.56 3.19 -8.49
CA VAL A 95 -5.41 4.11 -7.73
C VAL A 95 -6.60 4.53 -8.59
N SER A 96 -7.79 4.47 -8.00
CA SER A 96 -9.03 4.94 -8.62
C SER A 96 -9.69 6.01 -7.76
N LYS A 97 -10.44 6.89 -8.42
CA LYS A 97 -11.43 7.73 -7.74
C LYS A 97 -12.62 6.89 -7.29
N ALA A 98 -13.46 7.47 -6.44
CA ALA A 98 -14.78 6.92 -6.18
C ALA A 98 -15.58 6.86 -7.48
N PHE A 99 -16.36 5.79 -7.65
CA PHE A 99 -17.25 5.69 -8.79
C PHE A 99 -18.40 6.71 -8.65
N PRO A 100 -18.90 7.28 -9.76
CA PRO A 100 -20.00 8.24 -9.72
C PRO A 100 -21.23 7.73 -8.96
N GLU A 101 -21.51 6.42 -9.04
CA GLU A 101 -22.66 5.78 -8.40
C GLU A 101 -22.54 5.72 -6.87
N GLU A 102 -21.31 5.77 -6.32
CA GLU A 102 -21.10 5.82 -4.87
C GLU A 102 -21.61 7.15 -4.26
N LYS A 103 -21.78 8.19 -5.10
CA LYS A 103 -22.10 9.56 -4.68
C LYS A 103 -21.20 9.99 -3.52
N TRP A 104 -19.91 9.72 -3.66
CA TRP A 104 -18.96 9.93 -2.58
C TRP A 104 -18.81 11.44 -2.31
N PRO A 105 -18.77 11.89 -1.03
CA PRO A 105 -18.87 13.32 -0.71
C PRO A 105 -17.64 14.16 -1.08
N THR A 106 -16.55 13.51 -1.48
CA THR A 106 -15.27 14.16 -1.80
C THR A 106 -14.74 13.65 -3.14
N LEU A 107 -14.15 14.56 -3.91
CA LEU A 107 -13.59 14.25 -5.23
C LEU A 107 -12.18 13.67 -5.17
N SER A 108 -11.50 13.85 -4.03
CA SER A 108 -10.13 13.40 -3.80
C SER A 108 -10.02 12.57 -2.52
N PHE A 109 -8.94 11.79 -2.43
CA PHE A 109 -8.61 11.07 -1.22
C PHE A 109 -8.31 12.05 -0.07
N GLY A 110 -8.94 11.82 1.08
CA GLY A 110 -8.76 12.60 2.31
C GLY A 110 -8.55 11.69 3.51
N ALA A 111 -8.02 12.23 4.61
CA ALA A 111 -7.77 11.49 5.85
C ALA A 111 -9.00 10.81 6.47
N ASN A 112 -10.20 11.30 6.17
CA ASN A 112 -11.47 10.72 6.62
C ASN A 112 -12.22 10.04 5.48
N GLY A 113 -11.48 9.52 4.50
CA GLY A 113 -12.00 8.91 3.28
C GLY A 113 -11.47 7.49 3.08
N ALA A 114 -11.51 7.05 1.82
CA ALA A 114 -11.01 5.75 1.40
C ALA A 114 -10.17 5.91 0.14
N LEU A 115 -8.98 5.30 0.13
CA LEU A 115 -8.14 5.18 -1.05
C LEU A 115 -8.53 3.89 -1.78
N ARG A 116 -8.91 3.99 -3.05
CA ARG A 116 -9.48 2.88 -3.83
C ARG A 116 -8.49 2.36 -4.85
N PHE A 117 -8.53 1.06 -5.08
CA PHE A 117 -7.64 0.35 -5.98
C PHE A 117 -8.45 -0.54 -6.91
N VAL A 118 -8.30 -0.34 -8.22
CA VAL A 118 -8.93 -1.20 -9.24
C VAL A 118 -7.87 -2.11 -9.87
N PRO A 119 -8.24 -3.36 -10.21
CA PRO A 119 -7.31 -4.30 -10.82
C PRO A 119 -6.87 -3.83 -12.21
N GLN A 120 -5.62 -4.07 -12.58
CA GLN A 120 -5.11 -3.73 -13.91
C GLN A 120 -5.32 -4.84 -14.95
N SER A 121 -5.49 -6.09 -14.53
CA SER A 121 -5.73 -7.23 -15.44
C SER A 121 -7.18 -7.68 -15.43
N GLU A 122 -7.69 -8.10 -16.59
CA GLU A 122 -9.05 -8.63 -16.73
C GLU A 122 -9.27 -9.90 -15.90
N THR A 123 -8.26 -10.75 -15.77
CA THR A 123 -8.34 -11.97 -14.95
C THR A 123 -8.56 -11.63 -13.49
N LEU A 124 -7.83 -10.65 -12.97
CA LEU A 124 -7.98 -10.20 -11.58
C LEU A 124 -9.30 -9.47 -11.37
N GLN A 125 -9.76 -8.70 -12.36
CA GLN A 125 -11.08 -8.10 -12.35
C GLN A 125 -12.18 -9.15 -12.27
N LYS A 126 -12.13 -10.20 -13.09
CA LYS A 126 -13.07 -11.32 -13.03
C LYS A 126 -13.04 -12.00 -11.67
N SER A 127 -11.85 -12.24 -11.11
CA SER A 127 -11.70 -12.80 -9.77
C SER A 127 -12.39 -11.95 -8.70
N LEU A 128 -12.16 -10.63 -8.68
CA LEU A 128 -12.84 -9.74 -7.75
C LEU A 128 -14.36 -9.71 -7.94
N LEU A 129 -14.83 -9.75 -9.18
CA LEU A 129 -16.27 -9.80 -9.47
C LEU A 129 -16.91 -11.09 -8.92
N THR A 130 -16.20 -12.22 -8.89
CA THR A 130 -16.71 -13.44 -8.22
C THR A 130 -16.84 -13.27 -6.71
N LEU A 131 -16.11 -12.32 -6.11
CA LEU A 131 -16.24 -11.91 -4.71
C LEU A 131 -17.30 -10.81 -4.52
N GLY A 132 -18.01 -10.42 -5.58
CA GLY A 132 -18.95 -9.30 -5.58
C GLY A 132 -18.27 -7.93 -5.47
N LYS A 133 -16.95 -7.83 -5.71
CA LYS A 133 -16.18 -6.60 -5.55
C LYS A 133 -15.64 -6.10 -6.90
N GLN A 134 -15.44 -4.79 -7.00
CA GLN A 134 -14.85 -4.13 -8.18
C GLN A 134 -13.38 -3.76 -7.96
N GLY A 135 -12.89 -3.89 -6.72
CA GLY A 135 -11.55 -3.51 -6.32
C GLY A 135 -11.37 -3.63 -4.82
N LEU A 136 -10.30 -3.02 -4.32
CA LEU A 136 -10.01 -2.90 -2.88
C LEU A 136 -10.09 -1.45 -2.43
N ALA A 137 -10.40 -1.22 -1.15
CA ALA A 137 -10.38 0.13 -0.57
C ALA A 137 -9.70 0.13 0.79
N LEU A 138 -8.68 0.97 0.97
CA LEU A 138 -8.05 1.23 2.26
C LEU A 138 -8.79 2.39 2.93
N HIS A 139 -9.34 2.15 4.12
CA HIS A 139 -10.13 3.16 4.83
C HIS A 139 -9.83 3.18 6.34
N ALA A 140 -10.30 4.26 6.99
CA ALA A 140 -10.30 4.41 8.43
C ALA A 140 -11.70 4.17 9.01
N ARG A 141 -11.83 4.13 10.34
CA ARG A 141 -13.12 3.96 11.01
C ARG A 141 -14.05 5.16 10.80
N ASP A 142 -13.48 6.35 10.93
CA ASP A 142 -14.26 7.55 11.18
C ASP A 142 -14.44 8.31 9.88
N PHE A 143 -15.45 7.90 9.09
CA PHE A 143 -16.07 8.84 8.15
C PHE A 143 -16.80 9.97 8.91
N TYR A 144 -16.79 9.95 10.26
CA TYR A 144 -17.40 10.94 11.13
C TYR A 144 -17.04 12.38 10.75
N PRO A 145 -15.77 12.79 10.55
CA PRO A 145 -15.51 14.18 10.17
C PRO A 145 -15.94 14.51 8.74
N LEU A 146 -16.13 13.52 7.87
CA LEU A 146 -16.72 13.73 6.55
C LEU A 146 -18.24 13.93 6.66
N ALA A 147 -18.90 13.10 7.48
CA ALA A 147 -20.32 13.18 7.79
C ALA A 147 -20.68 14.43 8.63
N GLY A 148 -19.80 14.88 9.51
CA GLY A 148 -19.96 16.09 10.33
C GLY A 148 -19.99 17.37 9.52
N LYS A 149 -19.51 17.35 8.26
CA LYS A 149 -19.69 18.47 7.32
C LYS A 149 -21.11 18.55 6.73
N MET A 150 -21.92 17.52 6.92
CA MET A 150 -23.28 17.44 6.38
C MET A 150 -24.34 17.83 7.41
N THR A 151 -24.04 17.74 8.70
CA THR A 151 -24.98 17.98 9.81
C THR A 151 -24.24 18.08 11.14
N ASP A 152 -24.77 18.87 12.07
CA ASP A 152 -24.24 19.00 13.43
C ASP A 152 -24.89 18.03 14.43
N ASN A 153 -25.92 17.27 14.02
CA ASN A 153 -26.63 16.34 14.90
C ASN A 153 -25.86 15.02 15.04
N PRO A 154 -25.40 14.61 16.25
CA PRO A 154 -24.57 13.42 16.43
C PRO A 154 -25.21 12.10 15.94
N LYS A 155 -26.54 11.96 16.07
CA LYS A 155 -27.27 10.78 15.57
C LYS A 155 -27.23 10.75 14.04
N MET A 156 -27.42 11.90 13.39
CA MET A 156 -27.35 12.02 11.94
C MET A 156 -25.91 11.83 11.42
N ILE A 157 -24.89 12.34 12.11
CA ILE A 157 -23.49 12.09 11.74
C ILE A 157 -23.18 10.60 11.77
N ARG A 158 -23.61 9.89 12.83
CA ARG A 158 -23.44 8.43 12.92
C ARG A 158 -24.17 7.71 11.79
N PHE A 159 -25.41 8.12 11.49
CA PHE A 159 -26.19 7.58 10.39
C PHE A 159 -25.46 7.73 9.05
N PHE A 160 -25.00 8.93 8.70
CA PHE A 160 -24.24 9.17 7.47
C PHE A 160 -22.91 8.41 7.44
N SER A 161 -22.19 8.34 8.56
CA SER A 161 -20.95 7.56 8.66
C SER A 161 -21.18 6.08 8.38
N ASN A 162 -22.29 5.50 8.88
CA ASN A 162 -22.66 4.13 8.59
C ASN A 162 -23.04 3.94 7.12
N GLN A 163 -23.85 4.85 6.56
CA GLN A 163 -24.23 4.80 5.14
C GLN A 163 -23.01 4.88 4.21
N LEU A 164 -22.02 5.72 4.53
CA LEU A 164 -20.77 5.81 3.76
C LEU A 164 -19.99 4.50 3.80
N PHE A 165 -19.96 3.84 4.96
CA PHE A 165 -19.34 2.52 5.07
C PHE A 165 -20.10 1.45 4.28
N GLU A 166 -21.42 1.41 4.39
CA GLU A 166 -22.28 0.48 3.63
C GLU A 166 -22.06 0.60 2.11
N ARG A 167 -22.05 1.82 1.59
CA ARG A 167 -21.74 2.08 0.17
C ARG A 167 -20.34 1.63 -0.23
N LEU A 168 -19.36 1.80 0.66
CA LEU A 168 -17.99 1.40 0.39
C LEU A 168 -17.89 -0.14 0.32
N VAL A 169 -18.46 -0.86 1.29
CA VAL A 169 -18.41 -2.33 1.31
C VAL A 169 -19.24 -2.98 0.21
N GLU A 170 -20.29 -2.31 -0.29
CA GLU A 170 -21.10 -2.84 -1.40
C GLU A 170 -20.25 -3.13 -2.64
N ARG A 171 -19.28 -2.26 -2.94
CA ARG A 171 -18.48 -2.34 -4.18
C ARG A 171 -17.04 -2.73 -3.97
N TRP A 172 -16.48 -2.44 -2.80
CA TRP A 172 -15.05 -2.60 -2.56
C TRP A 172 -14.78 -3.69 -1.52
N GLY A 173 -13.71 -4.45 -1.72
CA GLY A 173 -13.10 -5.24 -0.67
C GLY A 173 -12.40 -4.30 0.30
N THR A 174 -13.07 -3.94 1.39
CA THR A 174 -12.57 -2.88 2.28
C THR A 174 -11.57 -3.43 3.28
N LEU A 175 -10.47 -2.70 3.43
CA LEU A 175 -9.36 -3.00 4.33
C LEU A 175 -9.21 -1.82 5.27
N ARG A 176 -9.22 -2.09 6.57
CA ARG A 176 -9.22 -1.02 7.57
C ARG A 176 -7.86 -0.79 8.18
N ILE A 177 -7.47 0.47 8.39
CA ILE A 177 -6.36 0.90 9.25
C ILE A 177 -6.86 1.79 10.38
N SER A 178 -6.00 2.10 11.35
CA SER A 178 -6.35 3.01 12.44
C SER A 178 -6.55 4.45 11.92
N ASN A 179 -7.35 5.26 12.61
CA ASN A 179 -7.55 6.66 12.21
C ASN A 179 -6.25 7.47 12.34
N TRP A 180 -5.45 7.16 13.36
CA TRP A 180 -4.13 7.74 13.56
C TRP A 180 -3.22 7.46 12.36
N ASP A 181 -3.18 6.20 11.92
CA ASP A 181 -2.40 5.79 10.77
C ASP A 181 -2.93 6.40 9.48
N MET A 182 -4.24 6.50 9.32
CA MET A 182 -4.84 7.12 8.14
C MET A 182 -4.49 8.61 8.03
N GLY A 183 -4.47 9.36 9.13
CA GLY A 183 -4.04 10.77 9.13
C GLY A 183 -2.60 10.90 8.63
N ARG A 184 -1.69 10.13 9.21
CA ARG A 184 -0.27 10.09 8.80
C ARG A 184 -0.10 9.63 7.35
N PHE A 185 -0.81 8.58 6.96
CA PHE A 185 -0.75 8.00 5.61
C PHE A 185 -1.26 9.01 4.57
N HIS A 186 -2.39 9.67 4.83
CA HIS A 186 -2.92 10.72 3.98
C HIS A 186 -1.91 11.87 3.81
N ASP A 187 -1.29 12.34 4.89
CA ASP A 187 -0.29 13.40 4.81
C ASP A 187 0.96 12.98 4.05
N PHE A 188 1.40 11.74 4.21
CA PHE A 188 2.50 11.18 3.42
C PHE A 188 2.12 11.07 1.93
N TYR A 189 0.96 10.49 1.64
CA TYR A 189 0.44 10.32 0.28
C TYR A 189 0.35 11.68 -0.41
N ARG A 190 -0.36 12.65 0.19
CA ARG A 190 -0.55 14.00 -0.35
C ARG A 190 0.78 14.72 -0.66
N ARG A 191 1.76 14.66 0.26
CA ARG A 191 3.06 15.34 0.06
C ARG A 191 3.90 14.76 -1.06
N ASN A 192 3.68 13.49 -1.40
CA ASN A 192 4.48 12.78 -2.39
C ASN A 192 3.71 12.50 -3.69
N THR A 193 2.43 12.87 -3.78
CA THR A 193 1.58 12.60 -4.94
C THR A 193 1.49 13.80 -5.87
N LYS A 194 2.01 13.66 -7.09
CA LYS A 194 1.71 14.60 -8.18
C LYS A 194 0.49 14.16 -8.99
N SER A 195 0.35 12.86 -9.19
CA SER A 195 -0.77 12.22 -9.88
C SER A 195 -1.02 10.86 -9.25
N ASP A 196 -2.29 10.49 -9.06
CA ASP A 196 -2.67 9.17 -8.53
C ASP A 196 -2.11 8.02 -9.39
N GLN A 197 -1.98 8.23 -10.70
CA GLN A 197 -1.48 7.24 -11.66
C GLN A 197 0.01 6.92 -11.49
N GLN A 198 0.75 7.73 -10.72
CA GLN A 198 2.16 7.44 -10.46
C GLN A 198 2.33 6.23 -9.52
N TRP A 199 1.33 5.93 -8.69
CA TRP A 199 1.41 4.88 -7.68
C TRP A 199 1.14 3.52 -8.30
N LYS A 200 2.16 2.66 -8.24
CA LYS A 200 2.03 1.23 -8.56
C LYS A 200 1.54 0.50 -7.34
N ILE A 201 0.41 -0.19 -7.46
CA ILE A 201 -0.19 -0.90 -6.34
C ILE A 201 -0.04 -2.40 -6.59
N ARG A 202 0.45 -3.13 -5.60
CA ARG A 202 0.58 -4.59 -5.69
C ARG A 202 -0.05 -5.27 -4.49
N VAL A 203 -0.90 -6.26 -4.75
CA VAL A 203 -1.47 -7.13 -3.73
C VAL A 203 -0.77 -8.47 -3.78
N THR A 204 -0.31 -8.95 -2.62
CA THR A 204 0.37 -10.24 -2.48
C THR A 204 -0.15 -10.98 -1.26
N ARG A 205 -0.06 -12.31 -1.29
CA ARG A 205 -0.26 -13.14 -0.11
C ARG A 205 0.93 -13.03 0.83
N SER A 206 0.67 -13.06 2.13
CA SER A 206 1.69 -13.18 3.17
C SER A 206 1.35 -14.28 4.15
N ALA A 207 2.38 -14.93 4.67
CA ALA A 207 2.25 -15.84 5.79
C ALA A 207 1.70 -15.10 7.02
N LEU A 208 0.77 -15.74 7.73
CA LEU A 208 0.16 -15.20 8.95
C LEU A 208 1.21 -14.82 9.99
N GLN A 209 2.20 -15.69 10.21
CA GLN A 209 3.22 -15.46 11.23
C GLN A 209 4.04 -14.20 10.97
N THR A 210 4.33 -13.89 9.70
CA THR A 210 5.03 -12.67 9.31
C THR A 210 4.23 -11.43 9.70
N VAL A 211 2.94 -11.40 9.38
CA VAL A 211 2.07 -10.26 9.73
C VAL A 211 1.88 -10.16 11.23
N LYS A 212 1.66 -11.28 11.92
CA LYS A 212 1.52 -11.34 13.38
C LYS A 212 2.76 -10.80 14.10
N ASN A 213 3.96 -11.16 13.65
CA ASN A 213 5.20 -10.66 14.25
C ASN A 213 5.36 -9.14 14.10
N ILE A 214 4.81 -8.55 13.04
CA ILE A 214 4.94 -7.11 12.74
C ILE A 214 3.82 -6.29 13.40
N CYS A 215 2.61 -6.82 13.41
CA CYS A 215 1.37 -6.12 13.75
C CYS A 215 0.76 -6.52 15.09
N ALA A 216 1.27 -7.56 15.76
CA ALA A 216 0.85 -7.84 17.13
C ALA A 216 1.22 -6.65 18.03
N PRO A 217 0.33 -6.27 18.97
CA PRO A 217 0.66 -5.29 20.00
C PRO A 217 1.94 -5.71 20.71
N LEU A 218 2.79 -4.73 21.03
CA LEU A 218 3.97 -4.98 21.84
C LEU A 218 3.52 -5.59 23.16
N LYS A 219 3.97 -6.82 23.45
CA LYS A 219 3.81 -7.42 24.78
C LYS A 219 4.71 -6.64 25.72
N VAL A 220 4.17 -5.58 26.32
CA VAL A 220 4.85 -4.88 27.40
C VAL A 220 4.86 -5.86 28.58
N GLN A 221 6.02 -6.45 28.88
CA GLN A 221 6.21 -7.09 30.17
C GLN A 221 6.04 -5.98 31.21
N ARG A 222 4.94 -6.02 31.97
CA ARG A 222 4.84 -5.20 33.18
C ARG A 222 6.03 -5.57 34.05
N LYS A 223 6.77 -4.59 34.56
CA LYS A 223 7.78 -4.84 35.60
C LYS A 223 7.08 -5.60 36.74
N PRO A 224 7.65 -6.70 37.27
CA PRO A 224 7.12 -7.32 38.47
C PRO A 224 7.12 -6.27 39.59
N GLY A 225 5.95 -5.94 40.14
CA GLY A 225 5.79 -5.04 41.29
C GLY A 225 5.21 -3.64 41.05
N GLY A 226 4.60 -3.34 39.90
CA GLY A 226 3.83 -2.09 39.73
C GLY A 226 2.45 -2.18 40.39
N GLU A 227 2.13 -1.25 41.30
CA GLU A 227 0.84 -1.16 41.99
C GLU A 227 -0.35 -1.06 41.01
N LEU A 228 -1.47 -1.65 41.44
CA LEU A 228 -2.76 -1.56 40.77
C LEU A 228 -3.41 -0.22 41.16
N GLU A 229 -3.50 0.73 40.23
CA GLU A 229 -4.47 1.83 40.29
C GLU A 229 -5.74 1.47 39.50
#